data_AF-A0A8S3DZV5-F1
#
_entry.id   AF-A0A8S3DZV5-F1
#
_cell.length_a   1.000
_cell.length_b   1.000
_cell.length_c   1.000
_cell.angle_alpha   90.00
_cell.angle_beta   90.00
_cell.angle_gamma   90.00
#
_symmetry.space_group_name_H-M   'P 1'
#
loop_
_entity.id
_entity.type
_entity.pdbx_description
1 polymer ?
#
loop_
_entity_poly.entity_id
_entity_poly.type
_entity_poly.pdbx_seq_one_letter_code
_entity_poly.pdbx_strand_id
1 'polypeptide(L)'
;MFLIIAPLLFTFICIVSYPCESTYDYNAVVCGVACYTLNPILGPFTWFFWCLVPLVVVVVSNLLLIIQVTLQKRRMLQTNVWKKNLAMTLQLFAVTGVLYVSWLPIILTSVINIIHLTPVLFELQANWLLLGLIYIAVLLSPLTATVAIPELKTEIYTMIQRWRGKIMHDRVGPVTITAHMVTNGTQQM
;
A
#
# COMPACT_ATOMS: atom_id res chain seq x y z
N MET A 1 12.86 -9.89 -9.62
CA MET A 1 12.57 -11.28 -9.19
C MET A 1 13.55 -11.78 -8.13
N PHE A 2 14.87 -11.67 -8.34
CA PHE A 2 15.88 -12.13 -7.36
C PHE A 2 15.70 -11.53 -5.96
N LEU A 3 15.34 -10.24 -5.88
CA LEU A 3 15.02 -9.52 -4.64
C LEU A 3 13.80 -10.06 -3.87
N ILE A 4 12.96 -10.89 -4.48
CA ILE A 4 11.77 -11.49 -3.85
C ILE A 4 12.03 -12.96 -3.52
N ILE A 5 12.70 -13.67 -4.44
CA ILE A 5 12.97 -15.10 -4.33
C ILE A 5 14.02 -15.40 -3.25
N ALA A 6 15.11 -14.63 -3.19
CA ALA A 6 16.16 -14.80 -2.19
C ALA A 6 15.62 -14.65 -0.75
N PRO A 7 14.83 -13.61 -0.41
CA PRO A 7 14.22 -13.50 0.91
C PRO A 7 13.32 -14.69 1.25
N LEU A 8 12.43 -15.09 0.33
CA LEU A 8 11.51 -16.23 0.54
C LEU A 8 12.24 -17.55 0.79
N LEU A 9 13.30 -17.82 0.02
CA LEU A 9 14.12 -19.02 0.21
C LEU A 9 14.84 -18.98 1.57
N PHE A 10 15.38 -17.82 1.96
CA PHE A 10 16.04 -17.67 3.25
C PHE A 10 15.08 -17.94 4.42
N THR A 11 13.89 -17.33 4.42
CA THR A 11 12.90 -17.59 5.47
C THR A 11 12.43 -19.04 5.47
N PHE A 12 12.20 -19.64 4.31
CA PHE A 12 11.81 -21.05 4.22
C PHE A 12 12.87 -21.98 4.84
N ILE A 13 14.15 -21.75 4.51
CA ILE A 13 15.25 -22.53 5.09
C ILE A 13 15.28 -22.34 6.60
N CYS A 14 15.26 -21.11 7.11
CA CYS A 14 15.29 -20.83 8.54
C CYS A 14 14.13 -21.47 9.31
N ILE A 15 12.95 -21.56 8.71
CA ILE A 15 11.78 -22.20 9.33
C ILE A 15 11.97 -23.72 9.41
N VAL A 16 12.45 -24.36 8.34
CA VAL A 16 12.56 -25.82 8.27
C VAL A 16 13.78 -26.35 9.02
N SER A 17 14.90 -25.63 8.98
CA SER A 17 16.18 -26.11 9.51
C SER A 17 16.43 -25.79 10.97
N TYR A 18 15.70 -24.84 11.57
CA TYR A 18 15.97 -24.39 12.93
C TYR A 18 15.07 -25.14 13.93
N PRO A 19 15.61 -26.07 14.73
CA PRO A 19 14.81 -26.87 15.66
C PRO A 19 14.40 -25.99 16.84
N CYS A 20 13.11 -25.64 16.90
CA CYS A 20 12.55 -24.95 18.04
C CYS A 20 11.12 -25.42 18.30
N GLU A 21 10.69 -25.27 19.55
CA GLU A 21 9.29 -25.42 19.93
C GLU A 21 8.65 -24.03 19.92
N SER A 22 7.72 -23.81 18.99
CA SER A 22 7.07 -22.50 18.86
C SER A 22 6.02 -22.32 19.96
N THR A 23 6.21 -21.30 20.81
CA THR A 23 5.21 -20.92 21.81
C THR A 23 4.27 -19.88 21.21
N TYR A 24 3.00 -20.23 21.07
CA TYR A 24 1.97 -19.32 20.58
C TYR A 24 1.11 -18.83 21.75
N ASP A 25 1.03 -17.50 21.90
CA ASP A 25 0.07 -16.88 22.79
C ASP A 25 -1.16 -16.44 21.98
N TYR A 26 -2.28 -17.12 22.19
CA TYR A 26 -3.55 -16.82 21.50
C TYR A 26 -4.27 -15.59 22.06
N ASN A 27 -3.84 -15.09 23.22
CA ASN A 27 -4.41 -13.88 23.84
C ASN A 27 -3.63 -12.61 23.46
N ALA A 28 -2.46 -12.76 22.84
CA ALA A 28 -1.66 -11.64 22.35
C ALA A 28 -2.22 -11.10 21.03
N VAL A 29 -2.05 -9.79 20.81
CA VAL A 29 -2.47 -9.11 19.57
C VAL A 29 -1.71 -9.64 18.34
N VAL A 30 -0.52 -10.21 18.55
CA VAL A 30 0.31 -10.81 17.51
C VAL A 30 0.57 -12.27 17.89
N CYS A 31 0.22 -13.18 16.98
CA CYS A 31 0.29 -14.62 17.22
C CYS A 31 1.74 -15.11 17.14
N GLY A 32 2.47 -14.93 18.24
CA GLY A 32 3.86 -15.36 18.40
C GLY A 32 4.86 -14.68 17.46
N VAL A 33 6.12 -15.02 17.64
CA VAL A 33 7.23 -14.66 16.74
C VAL A 33 7.93 -15.94 16.29
N ALA A 34 8.49 -15.93 15.08
CA ALA A 34 9.21 -17.10 14.58
C ALA A 34 10.44 -17.37 15.46
N CYS A 35 10.69 -18.61 15.90
CA CYS A 35 11.75 -18.86 16.88
C CYS A 35 13.15 -18.40 16.44
N TYR A 36 13.46 -18.45 15.15
CA TYR A 36 14.76 -17.99 14.67
C TYR A 36 14.98 -16.49 14.97
N THR A 37 13.92 -15.70 15.19
CA THR A 37 14.02 -14.30 15.58
C THR A 37 14.38 -14.11 17.05
N LEU A 38 14.17 -15.12 17.89
CA LEU A 38 14.59 -15.12 19.30
C LEU A 38 16.09 -15.41 19.46
N ASN A 39 16.73 -15.97 18.44
CA ASN A 39 18.17 -16.17 18.46
C ASN A 39 18.89 -14.80 18.41
N PRO A 40 19.87 -14.54 19.30
CA PRO A 40 20.53 -13.25 19.42
C PRO A 40 21.36 -12.85 18.20
N ILE A 41 21.66 -13.79 17.29
CA ILE A 41 22.41 -13.55 16.06
C ILE A 41 21.46 -13.48 14.86
N LEU A 42 20.61 -14.50 14.67
CA LEU A 42 19.72 -14.55 13.50
C LEU A 42 18.62 -13.48 13.56
N GLY A 43 18.09 -13.15 14.73
CA GLY A 43 17.04 -12.15 14.89
C GLY A 43 17.48 -10.77 14.40
N PRO A 44 18.53 -10.17 14.97
CA PRO A 44 19.05 -8.87 14.53
C PRO A 44 19.51 -8.89 13.08
N PHE A 45 20.15 -9.98 12.62
CA PHE A 45 20.57 -10.11 11.23
C PHE A 45 19.38 -10.05 10.26
N THR A 46 18.33 -10.83 10.54
CA THR A 46 17.12 -10.83 9.72
C THR A 46 16.44 -9.47 9.78
N TRP A 47 16.29 -8.89 10.97
CA TRP A 47 15.70 -7.57 11.11
C TRP A 47 16.47 -6.50 10.30
N PHE A 48 17.80 -6.52 10.34
CA PHE A 48 18.65 -5.58 9.59
C PHE A 48 18.48 -5.72 8.07
N PHE A 49 18.53 -6.95 7.55
CA PHE A 49 18.40 -7.18 6.11
C PHE A 49 16.99 -6.90 5.59
N TRP A 50 15.96 -7.15 6.39
CA TRP A 50 14.58 -7.07 5.93
C TRP A 50 13.93 -5.72 6.22
N CYS A 51 14.36 -5.01 7.27
CA CYS A 51 13.85 -3.68 7.58
C CYS A 51 14.83 -2.58 7.15
N LEU A 52 16.11 -2.67 7.51
CA LEU A 52 17.04 -1.56 7.30
C LEU A 52 17.48 -1.43 5.84
N VAL A 53 17.78 -2.53 5.15
CA VAL A 53 18.25 -2.46 3.75
C VAL A 53 17.18 -1.85 2.82
N PRO A 54 15.91 -2.31 2.81
CA PRO A 54 14.88 -1.69 1.99
C PRO A 54 14.65 -0.23 2.37
N LEU A 55 14.74 0.09 3.66
CA LEU A 55 14.63 1.45 4.15
C LEU A 55 15.73 2.35 3.57
N VAL A 56 16.98 1.93 3.58
CA VAL A 56 18.07 2.73 2.99
C VAL A 56 17.88 2.88 1.47
N VAL A 57 17.51 1.79 0.78
CA VAL A 57 17.26 1.81 -0.67
C VAL A 57 16.15 2.80 -1.04
N VAL A 58 15.05 2.85 -0.27
CA VAL A 58 13.95 3.78 -0.52
C VAL A 58 14.38 5.23 -0.28
N VAL A 59 15.15 5.54 0.78
CA VAL A 59 15.68 6.90 1.01
C VAL A 59 16.54 7.32 -0.19
N VAL A 60 17.52 6.49 -0.55
CA VAL A 60 18.45 6.80 -1.64
C VAL A 60 17.70 6.96 -2.96
N SER A 61 16.75 6.08 -3.26
CA SER A 61 15.95 6.15 -4.48
C SER A 61 15.11 7.43 -4.55
N ASN A 62 14.47 7.81 -3.45
CA ASN A 62 13.71 9.07 -3.37
C ASN A 62 14.60 10.30 -3.57
N LEU A 63 15.78 10.33 -2.95
CA LEU A 63 16.75 11.42 -3.14
C LEU A 63 17.23 11.50 -4.58
N LEU A 64 17.58 10.35 -5.19
CA LEU A 64 17.99 10.28 -6.59
C LEU A 64 16.88 10.77 -7.52
N LEU A 65 15.62 10.40 -7.28
CA LEU A 65 14.47 10.88 -8.06
C LEU A 65 14.32 12.40 -7.98
N ILE A 66 14.42 12.99 -6.78
CA ILE A 66 14.35 14.45 -6.61
C ILE A 66 15.48 15.15 -7.37
N ILE A 67 16.71 14.61 -7.26
CA ILE A 67 17.88 15.15 -7.98
C ILE A 67 17.65 15.05 -9.48
N GLN A 68 17.23 13.90 -10.00
CA GLN A 68 16.98 13.69 -11.43
C GLN A 68 15.91 14.62 -11.96
N VAL A 69 14.79 14.78 -11.25
CA VAL A 69 13.70 15.70 -11.65
C VAL A 69 14.18 17.16 -11.66
N THR A 70 15.04 17.53 -10.71
CA THR A 70 15.62 18.88 -10.63
C THR A 70 16.62 19.14 -11.77
N LEU A 71 17.43 18.13 -12.13
CA LEU A 71 18.35 18.22 -13.26
C LEU A 71 17.61 18.23 -14.60
N GLN A 72 16.56 17.42 -14.74
CA GLN A 72 15.72 17.40 -15.94
C GLN A 72 14.98 18.72 -16.15
N LYS A 73 14.54 19.40 -15.07
CA LYS A 73 13.98 20.76 -15.13
C LYS A 73 14.91 21.75 -15.83
N ARG A 74 16.23 21.63 -15.64
CA ARG A 74 17.21 22.51 -16.29
C ARG A 74 17.43 22.18 -17.77
N ARG A 75 17.19 20.93 -18.18
CA ARG A 75 17.43 20.46 -19.56
C ARG A 75 16.19 20.54 -20.46
N MET A 76 14.99 20.32 -19.93
CA MET A 76 13.75 20.35 -20.69
C MET A 76 12.93 21.59 -20.31
N LEU A 77 12.89 22.58 -21.19
CA LEU A 77 12.03 23.78 -21.11
C LEU A 77 10.52 23.48 -21.21
N GLN A 78 10.11 22.21 -21.10
CA GLN A 78 8.70 21.78 -21.18
C GLN A 78 8.04 21.76 -19.81
N THR A 79 7.41 22.88 -19.45
CA THR A 79 6.79 23.12 -18.15
C THR A 79 5.64 22.16 -17.81
N ASN A 80 4.92 21.65 -18.81
CA ASN A 80 3.75 20.77 -18.59
C ASN A 80 4.13 19.33 -18.20
N VAL A 81 5.10 18.72 -18.89
CA VAL A 81 5.58 17.36 -18.56
C VAL A 81 6.25 17.34 -17.19
N TRP A 82 6.99 18.42 -16.87
CA TRP A 82 7.62 18.58 -15.57
C TRP A 82 6.62 18.64 -14.42
N LYS A 83 5.53 19.40 -14.55
CA LYS A 83 4.49 19.47 -13.51
C LYS A 83 3.87 18.09 -13.25
N LYS A 84 3.64 17.29 -14.30
CA LYS A 84 3.12 15.92 -14.17
C LYS A 84 4.12 15.00 -13.45
N ASN A 85 5.40 15.03 -13.83
CA ASN A 85 6.44 14.19 -13.22
C ASN A 85 6.74 14.60 -11.76
N LEU A 86 6.75 15.90 -11.46
CA LEU A 86 6.93 16.39 -10.10
C LEU A 86 5.76 15.98 -9.20
N ALA A 87 4.51 16.07 -9.70
CA ALA A 87 3.34 15.64 -8.94
C ALA A 87 3.40 14.14 -8.58
N MET A 88 3.78 13.28 -9.53
CA MET A 88 3.97 11.84 -9.26
C MET A 88 5.11 11.57 -8.28
N THR A 89 6.23 12.29 -8.41
CA THR A 89 7.38 12.14 -7.51
C THR A 89 7.04 12.59 -6.09
N LEU A 90 6.33 13.71 -5.94
CA LEU A 90 5.89 14.23 -4.65
C LEU A 90 4.89 13.29 -3.98
N GLN A 91 4.01 12.65 -4.75
CA GLN A 91 3.11 11.62 -4.24
C GLN A 91 3.85 10.39 -3.75
N LEU A 92 4.82 9.88 -4.53
CA LEU A 92 5.66 8.77 -4.09
C LEU A 92 6.43 9.11 -2.81
N PHE A 93 6.92 10.36 -2.71
CA PHE A 93 7.56 10.87 -1.51
C PHE A 93 6.60 10.95 -0.32
N ALA A 94 5.34 11.33 -0.54
CA ALA A 94 4.32 11.36 0.51
C ALA A 94 3.98 9.95 1.01
N VAL A 95 3.78 8.98 0.11
CA VAL A 95 3.50 7.58 0.48
C VAL A 95 4.67 6.99 1.26
N THR A 96 5.88 7.15 0.73
CA THR A 96 7.07 6.65 1.40
C THR A 96 7.28 7.37 2.74
N GLY A 97 7.05 8.68 2.82
CA GLY A 97 7.11 9.47 4.05
C GLY A 97 6.16 8.98 5.15
N VAL A 98 4.91 8.67 4.82
CA VAL A 98 3.95 8.10 5.79
C VAL A 98 4.45 6.75 6.34
N LEU A 99 5.01 5.91 5.46
CA LEU A 99 5.64 4.65 5.89
C LEU A 99 6.85 4.93 6.80
N TYR A 100 7.73 5.87 6.47
CA TYR A 100 8.87 6.22 7.32
C TYR A 100 8.46 6.68 8.70
N VAL A 101 7.51 7.62 8.78
CA VAL A 101 7.05 8.17 10.06
C VAL A 101 6.47 7.05 10.93
N SER A 102 5.82 6.07 10.32
CA SER A 102 5.22 4.95 11.04
C SER A 102 6.25 3.93 11.52
N TRP A 103 7.31 3.69 10.74
CA TRP A 103 8.36 2.72 11.06
C TRP A 103 9.50 3.29 11.92
N LEU A 104 9.73 4.60 11.89
CA LEU A 104 10.83 5.28 12.60
C LEU A 104 10.85 5.00 14.11
N PRO A 105 9.71 5.09 14.85
CA PRO A 105 9.71 4.81 16.29
C PRO A 105 10.15 3.38 16.62
N ILE A 106 9.79 2.41 15.78
CA ILE A 106 10.15 1.01 15.98
C ILE A 106 11.63 0.78 15.66
N ILE A 107 12.12 1.36 14.56
CA ILE A 107 13.55 1.30 14.23
C ILE A 107 14.40 1.93 15.34
N LEU A 108 13.98 3.09 15.85
CA LEU A 108 14.71 3.79 16.90
C LEU A 108 14.77 2.96 18.19
N THR A 109 13.62 2.43 18.64
CA THR A 109 13.57 1.58 19.84
C THR A 109 14.36 0.29 19.66
N SER A 110 14.38 -0.31 18.46
CA SER A 110 15.17 -1.52 18.16
C SER A 110 16.67 -1.24 18.23
N VAL A 111 17.12 -0.12 17.67
CA VAL A 111 18.53 0.29 17.74
C VAL A 111 18.96 0.55 19.19
N ILE A 112 18.12 1.22 19.99
CA ILE A 112 18.40 1.46 21.42
C ILE A 112 18.52 0.13 22.18
N ASN A 113 17.59 -0.81 21.94
CA ASN A 113 17.64 -2.14 22.58
C ASN A 113 18.91 -2.93 22.21
N ILE A 114 19.36 -2.83 20.95
CA ILE A 114 20.61 -3.47 20.49
C ILE A 114 21.84 -2.86 21.16
N ILE A 115 21.88 -1.52 21.27
CA ILE A 115 23.03 -0.81 21.88
C ILE A 115 23.12 -1.05 23.38
N HIS A 116 21.99 -1.00 24.09
CA HIS A 116 21.96 -1.13 25.54
C HIS A 116 21.91 -2.58 26.04
N LEU A 117 21.87 -3.57 25.13
CA LEU A 117 21.76 -5.01 25.42
C LEU A 117 20.64 -5.35 26.45
N THR A 118 19.66 -4.47 26.60
CA THR A 118 18.61 -4.59 27.61
C THR A 118 17.25 -4.40 26.93
N PRO A 119 16.25 -5.28 27.21
CA PRO A 119 14.96 -5.25 26.54
C PRO A 119 14.00 -4.21 27.14
N VAL A 120 14.52 -3.03 27.54
CA VAL A 120 13.73 -2.03 28.29
C VAL A 120 12.56 -1.50 27.46
N LEU A 121 12.73 -1.40 26.12
CA LEU A 121 11.72 -0.85 25.22
C LEU A 121 10.93 -1.92 24.46
N PHE A 122 11.08 -3.20 24.81
CA PHE A 122 10.38 -4.29 24.13
C PHE A 122 8.86 -4.23 24.39
N GLU A 123 8.47 -3.91 25.63
CA GLU A 123 7.09 -3.61 26.03
C GLU A 123 6.51 -2.43 25.22
N LEU A 124 7.34 -1.41 24.96
CA LEU A 124 6.92 -0.25 24.17
C LEU A 124 6.74 -0.63 22.70
N GLN A 125 7.60 -1.49 22.15
CA GLN A 125 7.45 -2.03 20.79
C GLN A 125 6.21 -2.90 20.61
N ALA A 126 5.89 -3.69 21.64
CA ALA A 126 4.67 -4.51 21.70
C ALA A 126 3.42 -3.68 21.98
N ASN A 127 3.56 -2.38 22.28
CA ASN A 127 2.43 -1.51 22.52
C ASN A 127 1.56 -1.41 21.26
N TRP A 128 0.26 -1.68 21.46
CA TRP A 128 -0.79 -1.57 20.45
C TRP A 128 -0.70 -0.29 19.62
N LEU A 129 -0.32 0.83 20.24
CA LEU A 129 -0.30 2.13 19.57
C LEU A 129 0.78 2.23 18.49
N LEU A 130 1.98 1.72 18.76
CA LEU A 130 3.08 1.74 17.79
C LEU A 130 2.86 0.71 16.68
N LEU A 131 2.38 -0.47 17.04
CA LEU A 131 2.09 -1.52 16.08
C LEU A 131 0.90 -1.13 15.18
N GLY A 132 -0.16 -0.58 15.77
CA GLY A 132 -1.34 -0.09 15.08
C GLY A 132 -1.03 1.00 14.07
N LEU A 133 -0.05 1.86 14.35
CA LEU A 133 0.41 2.90 13.43
C LEU A 133 0.95 2.30 12.11
N ILE A 134 1.72 1.21 12.18
CA ILE A 134 2.19 0.51 10.97
C ILE A 134 1.00 -0.03 10.19
N TYR A 135 0.08 -0.73 10.84
CA TYR A 135 -1.07 -1.33 10.16
C TYR A 135 -1.93 -0.28 9.47
N ILE A 136 -2.17 0.86 10.14
CA ILE A 136 -2.88 2.00 9.57
C ILE A 136 -2.12 2.54 8.35
N ALA A 137 -0.80 2.71 8.43
CA ALA A 137 0.00 3.17 7.30
C ALA A 137 -0.06 2.23 6.09
N VAL A 138 -0.05 0.91 6.33
CA VAL A 138 -0.22 -0.09 5.27
C VAL A 138 -1.62 -0.01 4.66
N LEU A 139 -2.67 0.14 5.48
CA LEU A 139 -4.05 0.35 5.02
C LEU A 139 -4.23 1.65 4.21
N LEU A 140 -3.47 2.70 4.54
CA LEU A 140 -3.47 3.96 3.79
C LEU A 140 -2.66 3.88 2.48
N SER A 141 -1.76 2.91 2.33
CA SER A 141 -0.92 2.79 1.13
C SER A 141 -1.73 2.64 -0.19
N PRO A 142 -2.77 1.79 -0.32
CA PRO A 142 -3.59 1.76 -1.54
C PRO A 142 -4.41 3.04 -1.73
N LEU A 143 -4.86 3.69 -0.66
CA LEU A 143 -5.61 4.95 -0.74
C LEU A 143 -4.74 6.07 -1.31
N THR A 144 -3.49 6.15 -0.87
CA THR A 144 -2.55 7.15 -1.39
C THR A 144 -2.14 6.84 -2.83
N ALA A 145 -2.00 5.55 -3.21
CA ALA A 145 -1.72 5.13 -4.57
C ALA A 145 -2.86 5.44 -5.55
N THR A 146 -4.13 5.25 -5.16
CA THR A 146 -5.29 5.60 -6.00
C THR A 146 -5.44 7.11 -6.18
N VAL A 147 -5.05 7.91 -5.18
CA VAL A 147 -4.97 9.37 -5.32
C VAL A 147 -3.88 9.76 -6.33
N ALA A 148 -2.81 8.96 -6.42
CA ALA A 148 -1.62 9.26 -7.17
C ALA A 148 -1.70 8.97 -8.68
N ILE A 149 -2.58 8.06 -9.12
CA ILE A 149 -2.71 7.73 -10.54
C ILE A 149 -3.90 8.52 -11.13
N PRO A 150 -3.67 9.69 -11.76
CA PRO A 150 -4.76 10.49 -12.33
C PRO A 150 -5.49 9.74 -13.45
N GLU A 151 -4.78 8.87 -14.17
CA GLU A 151 -5.33 8.04 -15.26
C GLU A 151 -6.37 7.05 -14.73
N LEU A 152 -6.11 6.43 -13.56
CA LEU A 152 -7.05 5.54 -12.90
C LEU A 152 -8.28 6.30 -12.39
N LYS A 153 -8.11 7.53 -11.89
CA LYS A 153 -9.25 8.38 -11.50
C LYS A 153 -10.17 8.67 -12.68
N THR A 154 -9.60 8.99 -13.84
CA THR A 154 -10.39 9.20 -15.05
C THR A 154 -11.12 7.93 -15.48
N GLU A 155 -10.46 6.77 -15.45
CA GLU A 155 -11.12 5.50 -15.78
C GLU A 155 -12.26 5.17 -14.81
N ILE A 156 -12.02 5.26 -13.50
CA ILE A 156 -13.04 5.02 -12.48
C ILE A 156 -14.23 5.98 -12.67
N TYR A 157 -13.97 7.26 -12.93
CA TYR A 157 -15.03 8.24 -13.13
C TYR A 157 -15.87 7.92 -14.38
N THR A 158 -15.22 7.53 -15.48
CA THR A 158 -15.94 7.10 -16.70
C THR A 158 -16.72 5.80 -16.49
N MET A 159 -16.18 4.85 -15.72
CA MET A 159 -16.88 3.62 -15.33
C MET A 159 -18.13 3.94 -14.50
N ILE A 160 -18.01 4.79 -13.47
CA ILE A 160 -19.13 5.22 -12.63
C ILE A 160 -20.19 5.93 -13.47
N GLN A 161 -19.80 6.81 -14.40
CA GLN A 161 -20.75 7.47 -15.30
C GLN A 161 -21.48 6.47 -16.22
N ARG A 162 -20.78 5.48 -16.78
CA ARG A 162 -21.39 4.42 -17.60
C ARG A 162 -22.36 3.57 -16.79
N TRP A 163 -21.98 3.19 -15.57
CA TRP A 163 -22.86 2.45 -14.65
C TRP A 163 -24.11 3.25 -14.27
N ARG A 164 -23.95 4.56 -13.99
CA ARG A 164 -25.06 5.46 -13.67
C ARG A 164 -26.03 5.62 -14.85
N GLY A 165 -25.51 5.70 -16.08
CA GLY A 165 -26.32 5.74 -17.30
C GLY A 165 -27.11 4.44 -17.52
N LYS A 166 -26.48 3.28 -17.28
CA LYS A 166 -27.12 1.97 -17.43
C LYS A 166 -28.27 1.75 -16.42
N ILE A 167 -28.05 2.14 -15.16
CA ILE A 167 -29.08 2.07 -14.11
C ILE A 167 -30.26 3.03 -14.40
N MET A 168 -30.03 4.19 -15.02
CA MET A 168 -31.13 5.07 -15.46
C MET A 168 -31.92 4.47 -16.62
N HIS A 169 -31.26 3.81 -17.57
CA HIS A 169 -31.92 3.24 -18.74
C HIS A 169 -32.82 2.02 -18.39
N ASP A 170 -32.42 1.24 -17.39
CA ASP A 170 -33.23 0.10 -16.90
C ASP A 170 -34.43 0.52 -16.05
N ARG A 171 -34.49 1.77 -15.57
CA ARG A 171 -35.67 2.32 -14.85
C ARG A 171 -36.70 2.97 -15.76
N VAL A 172 -36.35 3.27 -17.02
CA VAL A 172 -37.30 3.78 -18.02
C VAL A 172 -37.66 2.62 -18.96
N GLY A 173 -38.44 1.67 -18.44
CA GLY A 173 -39.09 0.68 -19.30
C GLY A 173 -40.02 1.40 -20.28
N PRO A 174 -40.04 1.05 -21.58
CA PRO A 174 -40.95 1.67 -22.54
C PRO A 174 -42.38 1.37 -22.09
N VAL A 175 -43.12 2.41 -21.70
CA VAL A 175 -44.57 2.33 -21.56
C VAL A 175 -45.11 2.23 -22.98
N THR A 176 -45.26 1.00 -23.47
CA THR A 176 -45.95 0.72 -24.74
C THR A 176 -47.41 1.07 -24.52
N ILE A 177 -47.79 2.32 -24.82
CA ILE A 177 -49.19 2.73 -24.90
C ILE A 177 -49.75 2.08 -26.16
N THR A 178 -50.35 0.91 -26.02
CA THR A 178 -51.12 0.26 -27.07
C THR A 178 -52.36 1.10 -27.34
N ALA A 179 -52.24 2.03 -28.28
CA ALA A 179 -53.38 2.77 -28.81
C ALA A 179 -54.22 1.82 -29.67
N HIS A 180 -55.26 1.22 -29.08
CA HIS A 180 -56.30 0.53 -29.84
C HIS A 180 -57.10 1.58 -30.62
N MET A 181 -56.82 1.71 -31.92
CA MET A 181 -57.70 2.39 -32.87
C MET A 181 -58.95 1.54 -33.08
N VAL A 182 -60.07 2.00 -32.53
CA VAL A 182 -61.42 1.51 -32.85
C VAL A 182 -61.83 2.12 -34.19
N THR A 183 -61.80 1.33 -35.26
CA THR A 183 -62.37 1.72 -36.55
C THR A 183 -63.87 1.49 -36.54
N ASN A 184 -64.62 2.59 -36.49
CA ASN A 184 -66.07 2.63 -36.69
C ASN A 184 -66.41 2.24 -38.13
N GLY A 185 -67.03 1.08 -38.31
CA GLY A 185 -67.63 0.67 -39.58
C GLY A 185 -69.05 1.21 -39.69
N THR A 186 -69.21 2.36 -40.36
CA THR A 186 -70.48 2.79 -40.95
C THR A 186 -70.66 2.06 -42.29
N GLN A 187 -71.58 1.10 -42.34
CA GLN A 187 -72.10 0.55 -43.59
C GLN A 187 -73.52 1.09 -43.82
N GLN A 188 -73.63 1.94 -44.84
CA GLN A 188 -74.88 2.27 -45.52
C GLN A 188 -75.26 1.08 -46.42
N MET A 189 -76.52 0.63 -46.30
CA MET A 189 -77.45 0.37 -47.41
C MET A 189 -78.83 0.11 -46.85
#